data_AF-A0A3B8UL76-F1
#
_entry.id   AF-A0A3B8UL76-F1
#
_cell.length_a   1.000
_cell.length_b   1.000
_cell.length_c   1.000
_cell.angle_alpha   90.00
_cell.angle_beta   90.00
_cell.angle_gamma   90.00
#
_symmetry.space_group_name_H-M   'P 1'
#
loop_
_entity.id
_entity.type
_entity.pdbx_description
1 polymer ?
#
loop_
_entity_poly.entity_id
_entity_poly.type
_entity_poly.pdbx_seq_one_letter_code
_entity_poly.pdbx_strand_id
1 'polypeptide(L)' 'MSALALSPDGVAGLALRLFGEPNRRLSSARELRFGRRGSLAVVPDRGVFHDHEAGVSGGVWAMVVHAGPAATTAEAA' A
#
# COMPACT_ATOMS: atom_id res chain seq x y z
N MET A 1 -10.62 -0.90 -22.70
CA MET A 1 -9.67 -1.84 -22.07
C MET A 1 -9.69 -1.56 -20.59
N SER A 2 -10.33 -2.40 -19.78
CA SER A 2 -10.28 -2.24 -18.33
C SER A 2 -8.97 -2.83 -17.85
N ALA A 3 -8.07 -1.99 -17.31
CA ALA A 3 -6.95 -2.49 -16.52
C ALA A 3 -7.55 -3.34 -15.38
N LEU A 4 -6.95 -4.50 -15.10
CA LEU A 4 -7.32 -5.33 -13.94
C LEU A 4 -7.06 -4.52 -12.68
N ALA A 5 -8.08 -3.83 -12.17
CA ALA A 5 -8.02 -3.23 -10.86
C ALA A 5 -7.93 -4.35 -9.83
N LEU A 6 -6.89 -4.33 -9.00
CA LEU A 6 -6.79 -5.25 -7.88
C LEU A 6 -8.00 -5.04 -6.97
N SER A 7 -8.62 -6.14 -6.53
CA SER A 7 -9.69 -6.08 -5.53
C SER A 7 -9.14 -5.51 -4.20
N PRO A 8 -10.01 -4.99 -3.31
CA PRO A 8 -9.57 -4.52 -2.00
C PRO A 8 -8.76 -5.57 -1.23
N ASP A 9 -9.20 -6.84 -1.25
CA ASP A 9 -8.46 -7.95 -0.64
C ASP A 9 -7.10 -8.19 -1.31
N GLY A 10 -7.02 -8.01 -2.64
CA GLY A 10 -5.77 -8.08 -3.38
C GLY A 10 -4.80 -6.96 -3.01
N VAL A 11 -5.30 -5.73 -2.84
CA VAL A 11 -4.48 -4.59 -2.39
C VAL A 11 -4.01 -4.81 -0.94
N ALA A 12 -4.89 -5.28 -0.06
CA ALA A 12 -4.52 -5.62 1.33
C ALA A 12 -3.44 -6.71 1.35
N GLY A 13 -3.66 -7.82 0.63
CA GLY A 13 -2.69 -8.91 0.53
C GLY A 13 -1.34 -8.47 -0.03
N LEU A 14 -1.34 -7.58 -1.03
CA LEU A 14 -0.11 -6.99 -1.55
C LEU A 14 0.60 -6.14 -0.48
N ALA A 15 -0.12 -5.28 0.23
CA ALA A 15 0.46 -4.46 1.29
C ALA A 15 1.11 -5.30 2.40
N LEU A 16 0.47 -6.41 2.81
CA LEU A 16 1.07 -7.35 3.78
C LEU A 16 2.36 -8.00 3.24
N ARG A 17 2.42 -8.33 1.94
CA ARG A 17 3.64 -8.90 1.33
C ARG A 17 4.77 -7.88 1.24
N LEU A 18 4.45 -6.61 1.03
CA LEU A 18 5.45 -5.54 0.90
C LEU A 18 5.96 -5.04 2.25
N PHE A 19 5.08 -4.89 3.24
CA PHE A 19 5.38 -4.19 4.49
C PHE A 19 5.29 -5.08 5.75
N GLY A 20 4.88 -6.34 5.60
CA GLY A 20 4.73 -7.29 6.70
C GLY A 20 3.40 -7.13 7.47
N GLU A 21 3.44 -7.40 8.77
CA GLU A 21 2.23 -7.32 9.62
C GLU A 21 1.86 -5.85 9.91
N PRO A 22 0.61 -5.44 9.70
CA PRO A 22 0.16 -4.11 10.07
C PRO A 22 0.14 -3.94 11.60
N ASN A 23 0.31 -2.70 12.05
CA ASN A 23 0.07 -2.28 13.42
C ASN A 23 -1.43 -2.39 13.73
N ARG A 24 -1.84 -3.54 14.28
CA ARG A 24 -3.25 -3.87 14.58
C ARG A 24 -3.94 -2.85 15.48
N ARG A 25 -3.20 -2.15 16.36
CA ARG A 25 -3.78 -1.14 17.27
C ARG A 25 -4.15 0.16 16.56
N LEU A 26 -3.48 0.46 15.44
CA LEU A 26 -3.70 1.67 14.65
C LEU A 26 -4.45 1.37 13.35
N SER A 27 -4.56 0.11 12.97
CA SER A 27 -5.30 -0.33 11.80
C SER A 27 -6.79 -0.45 12.09
N SER A 28 -7.59 -0.32 11.04
CA SER A 28 -9.04 -0.51 11.05
C SER A 28 -9.46 -1.39 9.88
N ALA A 29 -10.75 -1.73 9.79
CA ALA A 29 -11.28 -2.49 8.66
C ALA A 29 -11.07 -1.80 7.28
N ARG A 30 -10.85 -0.48 7.26
CA ARG A 30 -10.70 0.31 6.02
C ARG A 30 -9.28 0.82 5.76
N GLU A 31 -8.43 0.80 6.78
CA GLU A 31 -7.08 1.38 6.71
C GLU A 31 -6.09 0.46 7.44
N LEU A 32 -5.08 -0.02 6.72
CA LEU A 32 -3.97 -0.79 7.27
C LEU A 32 -2.82 0.17 7.54
N ARG A 33 -2.28 0.16 8.76
CA ARG A 33 -1.17 1.03 9.14
C ARG A 33 0.05 0.20 9.47
N PHE A 34 1.20 0.53 8.90
CA PHE A 34 2.44 -0.23 9.03
C PHE A 34 3.51 0.56 9.79
N GLY A 35 4.49 -0.16 10.31
CA GLY A 35 5.53 0.38 11.16
C GLY A 35 5.07 0.64 12.60
N ARG A 36 6.03 0.99 13.48
CA ARG A 36 5.78 1.10 14.93
C ARG A 36 4.77 2.20 15.29
N ARG A 37 4.73 3.29 14.51
CA ARG A 37 3.84 4.43 14.72
C ARG A 37 2.71 4.54 13.70
N GLY A 38 2.57 3.56 12.80
CA GLY A 38 1.53 3.60 11.76
C GLY A 38 1.71 4.75 10.77
N SER A 39 2.95 5.11 10.45
CA SER A 39 3.31 6.21 9.55
C SER A 39 3.03 5.90 8.09
N LEU A 40 3.07 4.62 7.73
CA LEU A 40 2.62 4.14 6.42
C LEU A 40 1.18 3.66 6.54
N ALA A 41 0.26 4.22 5.76
CA ALA A 41 -1.14 3.85 5.70
C ALA A 41 -1.51 3.34 4.30
N VAL A 42 -2.29 2.28 4.22
CA VAL A 42 -2.87 1.74 2.98
C VAL A 42 -4.38 1.70 3.14
N VAL A 43 -5.10 2.19 2.14
CA VAL A 43 -6.57 2.14 2.08
C VAL A 43 -6.97 1.21 0.95
N PRO A 44 -7.23 -0.09 1.22
CA PRO A 44 -7.38 -1.10 0.17
C PRO A 44 -8.53 -0.82 -0.79
N ASP A 45 -9.68 -0.37 -0.26
CA ASP A 45 -10.86 0.00 -1.05
C ASP A 45 -10.59 1.10 -2.09
N ARG A 46 -9.59 1.94 -1.83
CA ARG A 46 -9.21 3.04 -2.71
C ARG A 46 -7.98 2.73 -3.56
N GLY A 47 -7.26 1.65 -3.27
CA GLY A 47 -6.01 1.32 -3.95
C GLY A 47 -4.90 2.36 -3.76
N VAL A 48 -4.87 3.06 -2.61
CA VAL A 48 -3.88 4.12 -2.32
C VAL A 48 -3.07 3.83 -1.07
N PHE A 49 -1.86 4.37 -1.03
CA PHE A 49 -1.00 4.38 0.15
C PHE A 49 -0.45 5.79 0.44
N HIS A 50 -0.07 5.99 1.69
CA HIS A 50 0.56 7.22 2.18
C HIS A 50 1.67 6.83 3.17
N ASP A 51 2.89 7.29 2.94
CA ASP A 51 3.99 7.25 3.91
C ASP A 51 4.21 8.67 4.45
N HIS A 52 3.73 8.91 5.67
CA HIS A 52 3.86 10.19 6.34
C HIS A 52 5.28 10.51 6.82
N GLU A 53 6.14 9.50 6.97
CA GLU A 53 7.56 9.71 7.32
C GLU A 53 8.35 10.20 6.10
N ALA A 54 8.11 9.60 4.93
CA ALA A 54 8.77 9.98 3.69
C ALA A 54 8.09 11.14 2.95
N GLY A 55 6.84 11.47 3.29
CA GLY A 55 6.03 12.45 2.55
C GLY A 55 5.61 11.96 1.16
N VAL A 56 5.54 10.63 0.97
CA VAL A 56 5.25 9.99 -0.31
C VAL A 56 3.83 9.41 -0.30
N SER A 57 3.14 9.47 -1.43
CA SER A 57 1.84 8.84 -1.60
C SER A 57 1.56 8.48 -3.05
N GLY A 58 0.57 7.62 -3.28
CA GLY A 58 0.13 7.26 -4.63
C GLY A 58 -0.78 6.06 -4.67
N GLY A 59 -1.00 5.53 -5.87
CA GLY A 59 -1.76 4.30 -6.11
C GLY A 59 -0.94 3.03 -5.88
N VAL A 60 -1.53 1.87 -6.20
CA VAL A 60 -0.92 0.55 -5.99
C VAL A 60 0.49 0.41 -6.61
N TRP A 61 0.71 0.93 -7.81
CA TRP A 61 2.03 0.84 -8.43
C TRP A 61 3.07 1.74 -7.79
N ALA A 62 2.68 2.92 -7.34
CA ALA A 62 3.56 3.78 -6.55
C ALA A 62 3.93 3.13 -5.21
N MET A 63 2.99 2.36 -4.61
CA MET A 63 3.25 1.57 -3.41
C MET A 63 4.31 0.48 -3.66
N VAL A 64 4.24 -0.22 -4.79
CA VAL A 64 5.24 -1.23 -5.18
C VAL A 64 6.62 -0.60 -5.38
N VAL A 65 6.68 0.55 -6.05
CA VAL A 65 7.95 1.28 -6.22
C VAL A 65 8.51 1.74 -4.87
N HIS A 66 7.67 2.31 -4.01
CA HIS A 66 8.07 2.75 -2.68
C HIS A 66 8.61 1.61 -1.81
N ALA A 67 8.03 0.41 -1.93
CA ALA A 67 8.50 -0.78 -1.23
C ALA A 67 9.82 -1.35 -1.77
N GLY A 68 10.23 -0.99 -3.00
CA GLY A 68 11.48 -1.40 -3.62
C GLY A 68 11.46 -2.53 -4.67
N PRO A 69 10.39 -3.34 -4.86
CA PRO A 69 10.36 -4.36 -5.92
C PRO A 69 10.43 -3.87 -7.37
N ALA A 70 10.18 -2.59 -7.64
CA ALA A 70 10.27 -1.98 -8.97
C ALA A 70 10.90 -0.58 -8.87
N ALA A 71 11.66 -0.15 -9.89
CA ALA A 71 12.27 1.18 -9.88
C ALA A 71 11.29 2.26 -10.37
N THR A 72 10.31 1.89 -11.21
CA THR A 72 9.32 2.81 -11.77
C THR A 72 7.91 2.23 -11.76
N THR A 73 6.90 3.09 -11.82
CA THR A 73 5.49 2.64 -11.89
C THR A 73 5.16 1.94 -13.21
N ALA A 74 5.95 2.17 -14.26
CA ALA A 74 5.80 1.50 -15.54
C ALA A 74 6.30 0.04 -15.49
N GLU A 75 7.38 -0.21 -14.73
CA GLU A 75 7.86 -1.58 -14.47
C GLU A 75 6.94 -2.37 -13.54
N ALA A 76 6.20 -1.67 -12.67
CA ALA A 76 5.30 -2.28 -11.71
C ALA A 76 3.94 -2.71 -12.30
N ALA A 77 3.54 -2.18 -13.47
CA ALA A 77 2.21 -2.34 -14.06
C ALA A 77 2.07 -3.59 -14.95
#